data_AF-A0A359EYS2-F1
#
_entry.id   AF-A0A359EYS2-F1
#
_cell.length_a   1.000
_cell.length_b   1.000
_cell.length_c   1.000
_cell.angle_alpha   90.00
_cell.angle_beta   90.00
_cell.angle_gamma   90.00
#
_symmetry.space_group_name_H-M   'P 1'
#
loop_
_entity.id
_entity.type
_entity.pdbx_description
1 polymer ?
#
loop_
_entity_poly.entity_id
_entity_poly.type
_entity_poly.pdbx_seq_one_letter_code
_entity_poly.pdbx_strand_id
1 'polypeptide(L)'
;MNETAGESQADDAGRLERLESQIIGSALGGDPETTELALHLMHTKQFDQGEELLTQGEVGEEFLVVTEGTVIVEDESHSEIARLGPGSVLGEIALLHGSPISATVRALSPVHVLFCGADEFEQILETGELLDELEAVAETRLGSNWSRSVPSIPYTLRTGALVDLRPLMQADEERLIRFDSQLSEHSRRLRFLTGTKLTAGLVRYLIEIDQRRHIAWVATDESGELVAIARAIRLREEPEAAEFAIAVRDDWQGHGLGMLLFGVLGSAASALGVRSFIAHALWENTAMLAMLAHLDAEVAHEDPGVFISHSRLPHAPSELEPLVQQIMASRELQ
;
A
#
# COMPACT_ATOMS: atom_id res chain seq x y z
N MET A 1 -48.95 -24.55 -28.20
CA MET A 1 -48.40 -24.75 -26.84
C MET A 1 -46.88 -24.55 -26.85
N ASN A 2 -46.39 -23.41 -27.36
CA ASN A 2 -44.95 -23.16 -27.43
C ASN A 2 -44.61 -21.70 -27.09
N GLU A 3 -45.26 -21.14 -26.07
CA GLU A 3 -45.06 -19.75 -25.64
C GLU A 3 -44.45 -19.63 -24.23
N THR A 4 -44.41 -20.70 -23.43
CA THR A 4 -43.92 -20.66 -22.04
C THR A 4 -42.40 -20.83 -21.86
N ALA A 5 -41.64 -21.15 -22.91
CA ALA A 5 -40.18 -21.31 -22.82
C ALA A 5 -39.40 -20.00 -23.11
N GLY A 6 -40.00 -19.05 -23.84
CA GLY A 6 -39.35 -17.80 -24.24
C GLY A 6 -39.35 -16.69 -23.17
N GLU A 7 -40.36 -16.66 -22.30
CA GLU A 7 -40.46 -15.65 -21.22
C GLU A 7 -39.53 -15.94 -20.03
N SER A 8 -39.26 -17.21 -19.72
CA SER A 8 -38.37 -17.59 -18.61
C SER A 8 -36.89 -17.30 -18.91
N GLN A 9 -36.45 -17.50 -20.15
CA GLN A 9 -35.06 -17.24 -20.55
C GLN A 9 -34.74 -15.73 -20.63
N ALA A 10 -35.72 -14.90 -20.99
CA ALA A 10 -35.54 -13.44 -21.06
C ALA A 10 -35.48 -12.78 -19.67
N ASP A 11 -36.25 -13.29 -18.69
CA ASP A 11 -36.22 -12.81 -17.30
C ASP A 11 -34.92 -13.24 -16.59
N ASP A 12 -34.44 -14.47 -16.84
CA ASP A 12 -33.16 -14.96 -16.31
C ASP A 12 -31.96 -14.21 -16.92
N ALA A 13 -31.97 -13.94 -18.24
CA ALA A 13 -30.91 -13.17 -18.89
C ALA A 13 -30.82 -11.73 -18.37
N GLY A 14 -31.97 -11.04 -18.27
CA GLY A 14 -32.01 -9.68 -17.71
C GLY A 14 -31.70 -9.63 -16.21
N ARG A 15 -31.86 -10.75 -15.49
CA ARG A 15 -31.46 -10.86 -14.07
C ARG A 15 -29.96 -11.11 -13.91
N LEU A 16 -29.34 -11.90 -14.78
CA LEU A 16 -27.89 -12.09 -14.83
C LEU A 16 -27.16 -10.79 -15.20
N GLU A 17 -27.60 -10.09 -16.25
CA GLU A 17 -26.99 -8.83 -16.69
C GLU A 17 -27.03 -7.74 -15.59
N ARG A 18 -28.14 -7.69 -14.82
CA ARG A 18 -28.24 -6.80 -13.65
C ARG A 18 -27.31 -7.21 -12.51
N LEU A 19 -27.11 -8.51 -12.30
CA LEU A 19 -26.21 -9.02 -11.27
C LEU A 19 -24.75 -8.78 -11.64
N GLU A 20 -24.39 -9.01 -12.91
CA GLU A 20 -23.06 -8.72 -13.46
C GLU A 20 -22.76 -7.22 -13.38
N SER A 21 -23.69 -6.35 -13.80
CA SER A 21 -23.54 -4.90 -13.67
C SER A 21 -23.33 -4.46 -12.22
N GLN A 22 -24.08 -5.05 -11.27
CA GLN A 22 -23.92 -4.76 -9.85
C GLN A 22 -22.57 -5.26 -9.30
N ILE A 23 -22.13 -6.45 -9.70
CA ILE A 23 -20.87 -7.04 -9.26
C ILE A 23 -19.69 -6.25 -9.82
N ILE A 24 -19.68 -5.94 -11.13
CA ILE A 24 -18.67 -5.10 -11.77
C ILE A 24 -18.63 -3.73 -11.11
N GLY A 25 -19.77 -3.05 -10.99
CA GLY A 25 -19.83 -1.73 -10.34
C GLY A 25 -19.37 -1.76 -8.88
N SER A 26 -19.49 -2.89 -8.17
CA SER A 26 -18.97 -3.04 -6.80
C SER A 26 -17.51 -3.48 -6.72
N ALA A 27 -17.02 -4.22 -7.72
CA ALA A 27 -15.68 -4.82 -7.74
C ALA A 27 -14.64 -3.89 -8.37
N LEU A 28 -15.09 -3.07 -9.32
CA LEU A 28 -14.28 -2.13 -10.08
C LEU A 28 -14.46 -0.68 -9.57
N GLY A 29 -15.58 -0.39 -8.88
CA GLY A 29 -15.99 0.92 -8.34
C GLY A 29 -15.83 2.13 -9.26
N GLY A 30 -15.65 1.88 -10.55
CA GLY A 30 -15.65 2.89 -11.59
C GLY A 30 -17.03 3.50 -11.81
N ASP A 31 -17.01 4.64 -12.46
CA ASP A 31 -18.20 5.35 -12.91
C ASP A 31 -19.07 4.49 -13.86
N PRO A 32 -20.31 4.90 -14.15
CA PRO A 32 -21.21 4.15 -15.03
C PRO A 32 -20.64 3.86 -16.42
N GLU A 33 -19.80 4.74 -16.99
CA GLU A 33 -19.19 4.55 -18.30
C GLU A 33 -18.15 3.42 -18.25
N THR A 34 -17.31 3.40 -17.20
CA THR A 34 -16.36 2.30 -16.95
C THR A 34 -17.09 0.95 -16.78
N THR A 35 -18.18 0.93 -16.03
CA THR A 35 -18.97 -0.29 -15.80
C THR A 35 -19.61 -0.78 -17.10
N GLU A 36 -20.15 0.12 -17.93
CA GLU A 36 -20.74 -0.23 -19.23
C GLU A 36 -19.70 -0.77 -20.22
N LEU A 37 -18.51 -0.15 -20.24
CA LEU A 37 -17.40 -0.64 -21.06
C LEU A 37 -16.91 -2.02 -20.61
N ALA A 38 -16.76 -2.24 -19.31
CA ALA A 38 -16.38 -3.55 -18.76
C ALA A 38 -17.42 -4.64 -19.11
N LEU A 39 -18.72 -4.34 -19.02
CA LEU A 39 -19.76 -5.28 -19.46
C LEU A 39 -19.66 -5.64 -20.94
N HIS A 40 -19.18 -4.72 -21.78
CA HIS A 40 -19.02 -4.95 -23.21
C HIS A 40 -17.77 -5.77 -23.56
N LEU A 41 -16.68 -5.55 -22.82
CA LEU A 41 -15.37 -6.14 -23.10
C LEU A 41 -15.13 -7.47 -22.35
N MET A 42 -15.84 -7.72 -21.25
CA MET A 42 -15.67 -8.94 -20.47
C MET A 42 -16.58 -10.07 -20.96
N HIS A 43 -16.11 -11.31 -20.76
CA HIS A 43 -16.82 -12.53 -21.13
C HIS A 43 -16.95 -13.48 -19.95
N THR A 44 -17.99 -14.30 -19.93
CA THR A 44 -18.18 -15.29 -18.87
C THR A 44 -17.31 -16.53 -19.10
N LYS A 45 -16.64 -17.02 -18.07
CA LYS A 45 -15.90 -18.30 -18.05
C LYS A 45 -16.30 -19.09 -16.80
N GLN A 46 -16.33 -20.41 -16.93
CA GLN A 46 -16.72 -21.33 -15.86
C GLN A 46 -15.55 -22.24 -15.52
N PHE A 47 -15.39 -22.53 -14.24
CA PHE A 47 -14.39 -23.46 -13.71
C PHE A 47 -15.06 -24.48 -12.80
N ASP A 48 -14.70 -25.75 -12.99
CA ASP A 48 -15.13 -26.83 -12.13
C ASP A 48 -14.36 -26.81 -10.80
N GLN A 49 -14.93 -27.43 -9.76
CA GLN A 49 -14.26 -27.56 -8.47
C GLN A 49 -12.90 -28.26 -8.62
N GLY A 50 -11.86 -27.63 -8.09
CA GLY A 50 -10.49 -28.13 -8.11
C GLY A 50 -9.65 -27.61 -9.28
N GLU A 51 -10.24 -26.97 -10.28
CA GLU A 51 -9.50 -26.36 -11.38
C GLU A 51 -8.71 -25.12 -10.91
N GLU A 52 -7.57 -24.89 -11.54
CA GLU A 52 -6.73 -23.72 -11.32
C GLU A 52 -7.15 -22.62 -12.29
N LEU A 53 -7.50 -21.46 -11.75
CA LEU A 53 -7.87 -20.27 -12.53
C LEU A 53 -6.62 -19.52 -12.96
N LEU A 54 -5.63 -19.46 -12.07
CA LEU A 54 -4.35 -18.79 -12.25
C LEU A 54 -3.27 -19.63 -11.58
N THR A 55 -2.10 -19.74 -12.20
CA THR A 55 -0.98 -20.53 -11.68
C THR A 55 0.18 -19.63 -11.32
N GLN A 56 0.71 -19.75 -10.10
CA GLN A 56 1.86 -18.95 -9.67
C GLN A 56 3.07 -19.10 -10.62
N GLY A 57 3.72 -17.97 -10.92
CA GLY A 57 4.91 -17.91 -11.76
C GLY A 57 4.63 -17.92 -13.27
N GLU A 58 3.39 -18.17 -13.70
CA GLU A 58 2.99 -17.99 -15.09
C GLU A 58 2.88 -16.51 -15.44
N VAL A 59 3.04 -16.19 -16.73
CA VAL A 59 2.79 -14.83 -17.23
C VAL A 59 1.28 -14.60 -17.16
N GLY A 60 0.86 -13.65 -16.32
CA GLY A 60 -0.55 -13.31 -16.16
C GLY A 60 -1.01 -12.34 -17.25
N GLU A 61 -1.87 -12.82 -18.15
CA GLU A 61 -2.46 -12.01 -19.23
C GLU A 61 -3.99 -11.90 -19.13
N GLU A 62 -4.58 -12.46 -18.06
CA GLU A 62 -6.03 -12.49 -17.85
C GLU A 62 -6.41 -11.68 -16.59
N PHE A 63 -7.45 -10.85 -16.72
CA PHE A 63 -8.14 -10.20 -15.61
C PHE A 63 -9.45 -10.95 -15.34
N LEU A 64 -9.74 -11.29 -14.08
CA LEU A 64 -10.95 -12.02 -13.72
C LEU A 64 -11.71 -11.33 -12.60
N VAL A 65 -13.03 -11.40 -12.64
CA VAL A 65 -13.93 -11.01 -11.54
C VAL A 65 -14.82 -12.18 -11.21
N VAL A 66 -14.74 -12.69 -9.99
CA VAL A 66 -15.59 -13.79 -9.53
C VAL A 66 -17.03 -13.30 -9.43
N THR A 67 -17.95 -13.94 -10.15
CA THR A 67 -19.39 -13.64 -10.09
C THR A 67 -20.15 -14.68 -9.27
N GLU A 68 -19.66 -15.92 -9.21
CA GLU A 68 -20.23 -16.99 -8.41
C GLU A 68 -19.15 -17.96 -7.92
N GLY A 69 -19.40 -18.61 -6.79
CA GLY A 69 -18.52 -19.66 -6.24
C GLY A 69 -17.49 -19.14 -5.24
N THR A 70 -16.54 -19.99 -4.89
CA THR A 70 -15.46 -19.69 -3.94
C THR A 70 -14.15 -20.22 -4.47
N VAL A 71 -13.10 -19.42 -4.35
CA VAL A 71 -11.72 -19.79 -4.70
C VAL A 71 -10.82 -19.71 -3.47
N ILE A 72 -9.72 -20.46 -3.53
CA ILE A 72 -8.61 -20.37 -2.58
C ILE A 72 -7.39 -19.81 -3.30
N VAL A 73 -6.64 -18.97 -2.60
CA VAL A 73 -5.36 -18.42 -3.04
C VAL A 73 -4.27 -19.11 -2.22
N GLU A 74 -3.29 -19.70 -2.88
CA GLU A 74 -2.24 -20.53 -2.27
C GLU A 74 -0.85 -20.08 -2.71
N ASP A 75 0.13 -20.19 -1.80
CA ASP A 75 1.55 -20.01 -2.14
C ASP A 75 2.18 -21.26 -2.78
N GLU A 76 3.47 -21.20 -3.10
CA GLU A 76 4.23 -22.31 -3.70
C GLU A 76 4.23 -23.58 -2.84
N SER A 77 3.98 -23.46 -1.54
CA SER A 77 3.90 -24.57 -0.59
C SER A 77 2.50 -25.15 -0.44
N HIS A 78 1.54 -24.67 -1.24
CA HIS A 78 0.10 -24.95 -1.12
C HIS A 78 -0.49 -24.51 0.22
N SER A 79 0.13 -23.53 0.89
CA SER A 79 -0.44 -22.94 2.09
C SER A 79 -1.48 -21.91 1.70
N GLU A 80 -2.64 -21.96 2.36
CA GLU A 80 -3.73 -21.01 2.16
C GLU A 80 -3.30 -19.59 2.55
N ILE A 81 -3.32 -18.68 1.57
CA ILE A 81 -3.14 -17.25 1.76
C ILE A 81 -4.49 -16.61 2.08
N ALA A 82 -5.51 -16.90 1.26
CA ALA A 82 -6.85 -16.32 1.38
C ALA A 82 -7.93 -17.21 0.74
N ARG A 83 -9.19 -16.95 1.12
CA ARG A 83 -10.40 -17.47 0.44
C ARG A 83 -11.21 -16.30 -0.07
N LEU A 84 -11.60 -16.36 -1.34
CA LEU A 84 -12.26 -15.27 -2.05
C LEU A 84 -13.58 -15.76 -2.67
N GLY A 85 -14.52 -14.85 -2.83
CA GLY A 85 -15.87 -15.12 -3.35
C GLY A 85 -16.36 -14.05 -4.33
N PRO A 86 -17.66 -13.98 -4.61
CA PRO A 86 -18.21 -13.04 -5.60
C PRO A 86 -17.84 -11.59 -5.32
N GLY A 87 -17.54 -10.83 -6.37
CA GLY A 87 -17.00 -9.46 -6.31
C GLY A 87 -15.48 -9.40 -6.15
N SER A 88 -14.79 -10.53 -5.97
CA SER A 88 -13.33 -10.54 -5.91
C SER A 88 -12.73 -10.47 -7.30
N VAL A 89 -11.84 -9.52 -7.50
CA VAL A 89 -10.96 -9.42 -8.67
C VAL A 89 -9.85 -10.48 -8.58
N LEU A 90 -9.25 -10.95 -9.68
CA LEU A 90 -8.07 -11.82 -9.70
C LEU A 90 -7.20 -11.47 -10.92
N GLY A 91 -5.89 -11.69 -10.84
CA GLY A 91 -4.96 -11.45 -11.95
C GLY A 91 -4.56 -9.98 -12.15
N GLU A 92 -5.18 -9.06 -11.40
CA GLU A 92 -4.95 -7.62 -11.50
C GLU A 92 -3.50 -7.24 -11.21
N ILE A 93 -2.87 -7.91 -10.25
CA ILE A 93 -1.47 -7.66 -9.86
C ILE A 93 -0.53 -7.87 -11.03
N ALA A 94 -0.70 -8.97 -11.77
CA ALA A 94 0.17 -9.32 -12.88
C ALA A 94 0.06 -8.31 -14.02
N LEU A 95 -1.17 -7.87 -14.33
CA LEU A 95 -1.44 -6.90 -15.38
C LEU A 95 -0.98 -5.48 -15.00
N LEU A 96 -1.23 -5.04 -13.76
CA LEU A 96 -0.87 -3.69 -13.30
C LEU A 96 0.65 -3.51 -13.11
N HIS A 97 1.34 -4.55 -12.65
CA HIS A 97 2.76 -4.45 -12.30
C HIS A 97 3.70 -5.13 -13.30
N GLY A 98 3.17 -5.76 -14.35
CA GLY A 98 3.96 -6.49 -15.34
C GLY A 98 4.75 -7.66 -14.74
N SER A 99 4.23 -8.24 -13.65
CA SER A 99 4.84 -9.34 -12.92
C SER A 99 4.18 -10.68 -13.29
N PRO A 100 4.86 -11.82 -13.09
CA PRO A 100 4.18 -13.12 -13.11
C PRO A 100 3.04 -13.19 -12.09
N ILE A 101 2.13 -14.16 -12.25
CA ILE A 101 1.10 -14.46 -11.27
C ILE A 101 1.74 -14.73 -9.90
N SER A 102 1.31 -13.99 -8.88
CA SER A 102 1.93 -13.99 -7.54
C SER A 102 1.56 -15.19 -6.66
N ALA A 103 0.42 -15.83 -6.92
CA ALA A 103 -0.09 -16.96 -6.16
C ALA A 103 -1.04 -17.81 -7.00
N THR A 104 -1.10 -19.11 -6.73
CA THR A 104 -2.02 -20.01 -7.43
C THR A 104 -3.43 -19.80 -6.91
N VAL A 105 -4.40 -19.69 -7.81
CA VAL A 105 -5.82 -19.55 -7.47
C VAL A 105 -6.57 -20.78 -7.94
N ARG A 106 -7.26 -21.46 -7.02
CA ARG A 106 -7.96 -22.72 -7.28
C ARG A 106 -9.44 -22.64 -6.90
N ALA A 107 -10.30 -23.23 -7.70
CA ALA A 107 -11.73 -23.33 -7.44
C ALA A 107 -12.02 -24.29 -6.25
N LEU A 108 -12.68 -23.81 -5.20
CA LEU A 108 -13.18 -24.64 -4.09
C LEU A 108 -14.62 -25.13 -4.29
N SER A 109 -15.36 -24.46 -5.17
CA SER A 109 -16.68 -24.85 -5.68
C SER A 109 -16.68 -24.68 -7.21
N PRO A 110 -17.74 -25.04 -7.94
CA PRO A 110 -17.95 -24.46 -9.26
C PRO A 110 -17.88 -22.93 -9.17
N VAL A 111 -17.14 -22.31 -10.07
CA VAL A 111 -16.86 -20.87 -10.07
C VAL A 111 -17.24 -20.28 -11.43
N HIS A 112 -17.97 -19.18 -11.40
CA HIS A 112 -18.21 -18.35 -12.56
C HIS A 112 -17.42 -17.05 -12.41
N VAL A 113 -16.80 -16.64 -13.51
CA VAL A 113 -16.07 -15.38 -13.60
C VAL A 113 -16.53 -14.60 -14.82
N LEU A 114 -16.39 -13.28 -14.74
CA LEU A 114 -16.17 -12.45 -15.90
C LEU A 114 -14.66 -12.36 -16.12
N PHE A 115 -14.20 -12.45 -17.36
CA PHE A 115 -12.78 -12.30 -17.68
C PHE A 115 -12.56 -11.47 -18.95
N CYS A 116 -11.41 -10.82 -19.03
CA CYS A 116 -10.91 -10.18 -20.24
C CYS A 116 -9.38 -10.33 -20.33
N GLY A 117 -8.81 -10.09 -21.51
CA GLY A 117 -7.37 -10.10 -21.72
C GLY A 117 -6.71 -8.76 -21.39
N ALA A 118 -5.39 -8.72 -21.48
CA ALA A 118 -4.59 -7.52 -21.19
C ALA A 118 -5.01 -6.29 -22.04
N ASP A 119 -5.26 -6.48 -23.33
CA ASP A 119 -5.63 -5.38 -24.25
C ASP A 119 -7.01 -4.79 -23.92
N GLU A 120 -7.97 -5.64 -23.54
CA GLU A 120 -9.28 -5.17 -23.09
C GLU A 120 -9.20 -4.52 -21.70
N PHE A 121 -8.38 -5.07 -20.81
CA PHE A 121 -8.16 -4.51 -19.48
C PHE A 121 -7.57 -3.10 -19.55
N GLU A 122 -6.58 -2.86 -20.43
CA GLU A 122 -5.99 -1.53 -20.65
C GLU A 122 -7.06 -0.52 -21.12
N GLN A 123 -7.96 -0.92 -22.02
CA GLN A 123 -9.07 -0.07 -22.47
C GLN A 123 -10.03 0.30 -21.33
N ILE A 124 -10.28 -0.61 -20.38
CA ILE A 124 -11.12 -0.33 -19.21
C ILE A 124 -10.39 0.61 -18.23
N LEU A 125 -9.06 0.54 -18.13
CA LEU A 125 -8.30 1.45 -17.26
C LEU A 125 -8.28 2.90 -17.76
N GLU A 126 -8.33 3.11 -19.08
CA GLU A 126 -8.28 4.45 -19.69
C GLU A 126 -9.48 5.35 -19.33
N THR A 127 -10.57 4.79 -18.79
CA THR A 127 -11.79 5.55 -18.41
C THR A 127 -11.69 6.24 -17.04
N GLY A 128 -10.68 5.91 -16.21
CA GLY A 128 -10.06 6.89 -15.31
C GLY A 128 -10.35 6.84 -13.80
N GLU A 129 -11.18 5.93 -13.28
CA GLU A 129 -11.33 5.74 -11.81
C GLU A 129 -10.99 4.32 -11.32
N LEU A 130 -10.90 3.35 -12.25
CA LEU A 130 -10.65 1.95 -11.93
C LEU A 130 -9.24 1.68 -11.39
N LEU A 131 -8.24 2.40 -11.92
CA LEU A 131 -6.84 2.14 -11.61
C LEU A 131 -6.55 2.30 -10.11
N ASP A 132 -7.05 3.36 -9.49
CA ASP A 132 -6.84 3.64 -8.07
C ASP A 132 -7.47 2.54 -7.18
N GLU A 133 -8.63 2.00 -7.57
CA GLU A 133 -9.29 0.92 -6.82
C GLU A 133 -8.59 -0.42 -6.98
N LEU A 134 -8.18 -0.76 -8.20
CA LEU A 134 -7.46 -2.01 -8.46
C LEU A 134 -6.06 -1.98 -7.84
N GLU A 135 -5.37 -0.83 -7.84
CA GLU A 135 -4.13 -0.66 -7.10
C GLU A 135 -4.35 -0.91 -5.60
N ALA A 136 -5.40 -0.36 -4.99
CA ALA A 136 -5.70 -0.60 -3.57
C ALA A 136 -5.98 -2.10 -3.26
N VAL A 137 -6.68 -2.80 -4.15
CA VAL A 137 -6.93 -4.25 -4.04
C VAL A 137 -5.63 -5.04 -4.19
N ALA A 138 -4.83 -4.73 -5.21
CA ALA A 138 -3.54 -5.35 -5.49
C ALA A 138 -2.57 -5.17 -4.31
N GLU A 139 -2.50 -3.96 -3.74
CA GLU A 139 -1.68 -3.64 -2.57
C GLU A 139 -2.08 -4.42 -1.33
N THR A 140 -3.39 -4.55 -1.07
CA THR A 140 -3.90 -5.36 0.04
C THR A 140 -3.44 -6.81 -0.08
N ARG A 141 -3.40 -7.34 -1.30
CA ARG A 141 -3.09 -8.75 -1.60
C ARG A 141 -1.60 -9.03 -1.66
N LEU A 142 -0.81 -8.19 -2.32
CA LEU A 142 0.66 -8.21 -2.27
C LEU A 142 1.17 -7.98 -0.83
N GLY A 143 0.45 -7.14 -0.07
CA GLY A 143 0.70 -6.90 1.34
C GLY A 143 0.63 -8.16 2.20
N SER A 144 -0.08 -9.23 1.80
CA SER A 144 -0.32 -10.43 2.62
C SER A 144 0.96 -11.22 3.00
N ASN A 145 2.01 -11.20 2.15
CA ASN A 145 3.26 -11.93 2.43
C ASN A 145 4.31 -11.08 3.14
N TRP A 146 4.41 -9.78 2.82
CA TRP A 146 5.29 -8.82 3.53
C TRP A 146 4.75 -8.41 4.92
N SER A 147 3.42 -8.35 5.09
CA SER A 147 2.77 -7.87 6.32
C SER A 147 2.84 -8.83 7.52
N ARG A 148 3.22 -10.10 7.32
CA ARG A 148 3.26 -11.10 8.39
C ARG A 148 4.55 -11.06 9.20
N SER A 149 5.68 -10.70 8.59
CA SER A 149 6.97 -10.55 9.29
C SER A 149 7.99 -9.86 8.39
N VAL A 150 8.24 -8.57 8.61
CA VAL A 150 9.35 -7.86 7.97
C VAL A 150 10.62 -8.03 8.81
N PRO A 151 11.79 -8.34 8.21
CA PRO A 151 13.06 -8.36 8.95
C PRO A 151 13.28 -7.04 9.69
N SER A 152 13.62 -7.12 10.98
CA SER A 152 14.07 -5.97 11.75
C SER A 152 15.59 -5.91 11.82
N ILE A 153 16.11 -4.69 11.93
CA ILE A 153 17.53 -4.42 12.14
C ILE A 153 17.70 -3.91 13.57
N PRO A 154 18.31 -4.69 14.48
CA PRO A 154 18.64 -4.19 15.81
C PRO A 154 19.75 -3.14 15.71
N TYR A 155 19.59 -2.04 16.44
CA TYR A 155 20.54 -0.94 16.44
C TYR A 155 20.71 -0.34 17.83
N THR A 156 21.97 -0.11 18.22
CA THR A 156 22.30 0.51 19.49
C THR A 156 22.55 2.00 19.30
N LEU A 157 21.70 2.84 19.91
CA LEU A 157 21.89 4.29 19.92
C LEU A 157 23.18 4.65 20.68
N ARG A 158 23.71 5.86 20.46
CA ARG A 158 24.89 6.36 21.18
C ARG A 158 24.73 6.38 22.70
N THR A 159 23.49 6.41 23.18
CA THR A 159 23.13 6.37 24.60
C THR A 159 23.16 4.97 25.19
N GLY A 160 23.37 3.93 24.38
CA GLY A 160 23.32 2.52 24.76
C GLY A 160 21.92 1.90 24.68
N ALA A 161 20.89 2.68 24.39
CA ALA A 161 19.54 2.16 24.19
C ALA A 161 19.45 1.32 22.91
N LEU A 162 18.80 0.16 23.00
CA LEU A 162 18.54 -0.72 21.87
C LEU A 162 17.19 -0.35 21.23
N VAL A 163 17.18 -0.30 19.90
CA VAL A 163 15.97 -0.15 19.10
C VAL A 163 15.99 -1.16 17.95
N ASP A 164 14.81 -1.62 17.55
CA ASP A 164 14.64 -2.41 16.34
C ASP A 164 14.05 -1.53 15.23
N LEU A 165 14.72 -1.49 14.09
CA LEU A 165 14.31 -0.71 12.91
C LEU A 165 13.67 -1.61 11.88
N ARG A 166 12.48 -1.24 11.39
CA ARG A 166 11.79 -1.98 10.32
C ARG A 166 10.76 -1.11 9.60
N PRO A 167 10.32 -1.49 8.40
CA PRO A 167 9.11 -0.95 7.78
C PRO A 167 7.87 -1.05 8.69
N LEU A 168 6.99 -0.05 8.61
CA LEU A 168 5.67 -0.09 9.24
C LEU A 168 4.82 -1.19 8.58
N MET A 169 4.11 -1.95 9.39
CA MET A 169 3.21 -3.03 8.94
C MET A 169 1.76 -2.70 9.27
N GLN A 170 0.81 -3.30 8.56
CA GLN A 170 -0.62 -3.18 8.86
C GLN A 170 -0.96 -3.63 10.29
N ALA A 171 -0.26 -4.66 10.79
CA ALA A 171 -0.39 -5.16 12.15
C ALA A 171 0.04 -4.16 13.25
N ASP A 172 0.61 -3.01 12.90
CA ASP A 172 0.99 -1.96 13.85
C ASP A 172 -0.13 -0.97 14.18
N GLU A 173 -1.35 -1.14 13.64
CA GLU A 173 -2.46 -0.20 13.85
C GLU A 173 -2.66 0.16 15.34
N GLU A 174 -2.78 -0.85 16.20
CA GLU A 174 -2.94 -0.61 17.64
C GLU A 174 -1.71 0.04 18.28
N ARG A 175 -0.50 -0.32 17.84
CA ARG A 175 0.75 0.27 18.34
C ARG A 175 0.87 1.74 17.91
N LEU A 176 0.42 2.07 16.70
CA LEU A 176 0.42 3.43 16.17
C LEU A 176 -0.56 4.33 16.93
N ILE A 177 -1.75 3.80 17.26
CA ILE A 177 -2.73 4.49 18.13
C ILE A 177 -2.13 4.74 19.51
N ARG A 178 -1.46 3.74 20.11
CA ARG A 178 -0.79 3.90 21.41
C ARG A 178 0.34 4.92 21.33
N PHE A 179 1.17 4.88 20.30
CA PHE A 179 2.24 5.84 20.06
C PHE A 179 1.72 7.27 20.00
N ASP A 180 0.70 7.56 19.19
CA ASP A 180 0.10 8.90 19.11
C ASP A 180 -0.45 9.37 20.46
N SER A 181 -1.06 8.45 21.21
CA SER A 181 -1.60 8.77 22.54
C SER A 181 -0.52 9.16 23.56
N GLN A 182 0.73 8.73 23.34
CA GLN A 182 1.89 9.01 24.18
C GLN A 182 2.64 10.28 23.74
N LEU A 183 2.34 10.83 22.56
CA LEU A 183 2.93 12.09 22.10
C LEU A 183 2.31 13.30 22.83
N SER A 184 3.16 14.21 23.28
CA SER A 184 2.72 15.51 23.78
C SER A 184 1.95 16.29 22.71
N GLU A 185 1.09 17.23 23.15
CA GLU A 185 0.38 18.12 22.23
C GLU A 185 1.34 18.92 21.34
N HIS A 186 2.50 19.30 21.90
CA HIS A 186 3.55 19.97 21.14
C HIS A 186 4.13 19.06 20.05
N SER A 187 4.49 17.82 20.37
CA SER A 187 5.01 16.84 19.40
C SER A 187 3.99 16.52 18.30
N ARG A 188 2.70 16.40 18.63
CA ARG A 188 1.62 16.23 17.64
C ARG A 188 1.46 17.45 16.75
N ARG A 189 1.51 18.66 17.32
CA ARG A 189 1.46 19.93 16.58
C ARG A 189 2.61 20.05 15.58
N LEU A 190 3.82 19.66 15.95
CA LEU A 190 4.96 19.67 15.03
C LEU A 190 4.82 18.64 13.90
N ARG A 191 4.16 17.50 14.17
CA ARG A 191 4.02 16.40 13.20
C ARG A 191 2.86 16.55 12.22
N PHE A 192 1.73 17.10 12.66
CA PHE A 192 0.50 17.20 11.87
C PHE A 192 0.06 18.66 11.63
N LEU A 193 0.92 19.63 11.98
CA LEU A 193 0.63 21.06 12.02
C LEU A 193 -0.58 21.42 12.93
N THR A 194 -1.08 20.44 13.68
CA THR A 194 -2.28 20.49 14.52
C THR A 194 -2.03 19.70 15.82
N GLY A 195 -2.51 20.20 16.95
CA GLY A 195 -2.32 19.55 18.26
C GLY A 195 -3.28 18.39 18.56
N THR A 196 -4.15 18.03 17.61
CA THR A 196 -5.21 17.04 17.80
C THR A 196 -4.67 15.62 17.77
N LYS A 197 -5.37 14.70 18.45
CA LYS A 197 -5.08 13.25 18.35
C LYS A 197 -5.48 12.73 16.98
N LEU A 198 -4.90 11.60 16.57
CA LEU A 198 -5.32 10.90 15.36
C LEU A 198 -6.81 10.52 15.42
N THR A 199 -7.52 10.76 14.33
CA THR A 199 -8.87 10.21 14.11
C THR A 199 -8.75 8.81 13.52
N ALA A 200 -9.78 7.97 13.68
CA ALA A 200 -9.79 6.62 13.10
C ALA A 200 -9.53 6.62 11.58
N GLY A 201 -10.06 7.61 10.85
CA GLY A 201 -9.80 7.77 9.41
C GLY A 201 -8.35 8.12 9.08
N LEU A 202 -7.69 8.94 9.91
CA LEU A 202 -6.29 9.29 9.71
C LEU A 202 -5.35 8.13 10.08
N VAL A 203 -5.69 7.32 11.08
CA VAL A 203 -4.97 6.08 11.40
C VAL A 203 -5.01 5.12 10.21
N ARG A 204 -6.20 4.91 9.63
CA ARG A 204 -6.36 4.04 8.47
C ARG A 204 -5.50 4.51 7.28
N TYR A 205 -5.54 5.80 6.96
CA TYR A 205 -4.65 6.40 5.95
C TYR A 205 -3.15 6.30 6.28
N LEU A 206 -2.79 6.25 7.56
CA LEU A 206 -1.40 6.09 8.01
C LEU A 206 -0.94 4.63 8.04
N ILE A 207 -1.86 3.65 8.04
CA ILE A 207 -1.53 2.23 8.10
C ILE A 207 -1.67 1.53 6.74
N GLU A 208 -2.51 2.06 5.85
CA GLU A 208 -2.61 1.70 4.43
C GLU A 208 -1.37 2.26 3.71
N ILE A 209 -0.29 1.48 3.77
CA ILE A 209 1.03 1.83 3.28
C ILE A 209 1.47 0.82 2.23
N ASP A 210 1.54 1.27 0.99
CA ASP A 210 2.02 0.51 -0.17
C ASP A 210 3.54 0.34 -0.19
N GLN A 211 4.32 1.02 0.66
CA GLN A 211 5.79 1.04 0.66
C GLN A 211 6.44 1.43 -0.70
N ARG A 212 5.69 1.93 -1.71
CA ARG A 212 6.23 2.44 -3.01
C ARG A 212 6.09 3.95 -3.08
N ARG A 213 4.87 4.41 -2.86
CA ARG A 213 4.48 5.81 -2.84
C ARG A 213 4.45 6.32 -1.40
N HIS A 214 3.87 5.55 -0.49
CA HIS A 214 3.95 5.74 0.94
C HIS A 214 5.03 4.84 1.51
N ILE A 215 6.17 5.41 1.87
CA ILE A 215 7.26 4.69 2.53
C ILE A 215 7.17 5.02 4.02
N ALA A 216 7.18 4.02 4.90
CA ALA A 216 7.26 4.27 6.33
C ALA A 216 8.13 3.26 7.06
N TRP A 217 8.96 3.80 7.93
CA TRP A 217 9.85 3.06 8.81
C TRP A 217 9.60 3.45 10.26
N VAL A 218 9.72 2.46 11.15
CA VAL A 218 9.52 2.61 12.58
C VAL A 218 10.74 2.16 13.36
N ALA A 219 10.86 2.68 14.57
CA ALA A 219 11.72 2.14 15.62
C ALA A 219 10.85 1.61 16.76
N THR A 220 11.13 0.41 17.23
CA THR A 220 10.52 -0.18 18.43
C THR A 220 11.52 -0.35 19.56
N ASP A 221 11.05 -0.27 20.80
CA ASP A 221 11.84 -0.65 21.97
C ASP A 221 11.85 -2.17 22.22
N GLU A 222 12.54 -2.62 23.26
CA GLU A 222 12.65 -4.04 23.65
C GLU A 222 11.29 -4.71 23.94
N SER A 223 10.25 -3.93 24.22
CA SER A 223 8.89 -4.45 24.42
C SER A 223 8.11 -4.60 23.11
N GLY A 224 8.68 -4.14 21.99
CA GLY A 224 8.05 -4.11 20.69
C GLY A 224 7.07 -2.94 20.50
N GLU A 225 7.08 -1.95 21.40
CA GLU A 225 6.24 -0.75 21.27
C GLU A 225 6.95 0.31 20.42
N LEU A 226 6.16 1.05 19.62
CA LEU A 226 6.69 2.10 18.76
C LEU A 226 7.22 3.26 19.59
N VAL A 227 8.44 3.69 19.28
CA VAL A 227 9.10 4.84 19.93
C VAL A 227 9.42 5.96 18.95
N ALA A 228 9.43 5.67 17.64
CA ALA A 228 9.50 6.67 16.59
C ALA A 228 8.98 6.12 15.25
N ILE A 229 8.56 7.04 14.38
CA ILE A 229 8.09 6.76 13.03
C ILE A 229 8.59 7.82 12.06
N ALA A 230 9.00 7.42 10.87
CA ALA A 230 9.38 8.27 9.76
C ALA A 230 8.62 7.82 8.50
N ARG A 231 8.03 8.78 7.79
CA ARG A 231 7.23 8.54 6.58
C ARG A 231 7.71 9.44 5.45
N ALA A 232 7.72 8.93 4.22
CA ALA A 232 7.84 9.67 2.98
C ALA A 232 6.65 9.36 2.06
N ILE A 233 6.10 10.37 1.40
CA ILE A 233 4.99 10.29 0.46
C ILE A 233 5.47 10.85 -0.87
N ARG A 234 5.61 10.00 -1.89
CA ARG A 234 6.01 10.43 -3.23
C ARG A 234 4.95 11.36 -3.82
N LEU A 235 5.39 12.44 -4.44
CA LEU A 235 4.51 13.41 -5.10
C LEU A 235 3.96 12.83 -6.41
N ARG A 236 2.69 13.11 -6.73
CA ARG A 236 2.06 12.63 -7.98
C ARG A 236 2.72 13.23 -9.22
N GLU A 237 2.97 14.53 -9.18
CA GLU A 237 3.47 15.31 -10.32
C GLU A 237 5.00 15.24 -10.44
N GLU A 238 5.69 14.90 -9.35
CA GLU A 238 7.15 14.77 -9.29
C GLU A 238 7.55 13.45 -8.63
N PRO A 239 7.55 12.33 -9.38
CA PRO A 239 7.81 11.00 -8.81
C PRO A 239 9.21 10.85 -8.21
N GLU A 240 10.17 11.71 -8.55
CA GLU A 240 11.52 11.70 -7.97
C GLU A 240 11.59 12.45 -6.62
N ALA A 241 10.51 13.10 -6.20
CA ALA A 241 10.42 13.84 -4.94
C ALA A 241 9.41 13.20 -3.99
N ALA A 242 9.68 13.28 -2.69
CA ALA A 242 8.74 12.84 -1.67
C ALA A 242 8.64 13.81 -0.49
N GLU A 243 7.42 14.03 -0.01
CA GLU A 243 7.17 14.77 1.23
C GLU A 243 7.44 13.86 2.42
N PHE A 244 8.27 14.29 3.37
CA PHE A 244 8.59 13.48 4.54
C PHE A 244 8.12 14.10 5.86
N ALA A 245 7.90 13.22 6.84
CA ALA A 245 7.64 13.64 8.20
C ALA A 245 8.04 12.58 9.23
N ILE A 246 8.52 13.04 10.37
CA ILE A 246 9.11 12.21 11.43
C ILE A 246 8.49 12.59 12.78
N ALA A 247 8.17 11.59 13.59
CA ALA A 247 7.75 11.76 14.97
C ALA A 247 8.56 10.84 15.88
N VAL A 248 8.94 11.35 17.05
CA VAL A 248 9.68 10.62 18.08
C VAL A 248 8.95 10.84 19.41
N ARG A 249 8.72 9.76 20.16
CA ARG A 249 8.10 9.83 21.48
C ARG A 249 8.92 10.71 22.42
N ASP A 250 8.26 11.55 23.21
CA ASP A 250 8.90 12.63 23.97
C ASP A 250 10.04 12.15 24.90
N ASP A 251 9.91 10.96 25.51
CA ASP A 251 10.92 10.29 26.34
C ASP A 251 12.13 9.74 25.55
N TRP A 252 12.02 9.61 24.22
CA TRP A 252 13.10 9.18 23.30
C TRP A 252 13.73 10.34 22.51
N GLN A 253 13.21 11.56 22.63
CA GLN A 253 13.77 12.73 21.97
C GLN A 253 15.16 13.09 22.51
N GLY A 254 15.99 13.75 21.70
CA GLY A 254 17.35 14.14 22.07
C GLY A 254 18.39 13.01 22.04
N HIS A 255 18.00 11.77 21.74
CA HIS A 255 18.90 10.60 21.69
C HIS A 255 19.45 10.29 20.28
N GLY A 256 19.16 11.16 19.29
CA GLY A 256 19.59 11.01 17.90
C GLY A 256 18.68 10.10 17.05
N LEU A 257 17.61 9.53 17.63
CA LEU A 257 16.70 8.62 16.95
C LEU A 257 16.00 9.24 15.72
N GLY A 258 15.64 10.53 15.79
CA GLY A 258 15.04 11.24 14.65
C GLY A 258 15.98 11.33 13.44
N MET A 259 17.27 11.63 13.68
CA MET A 259 18.28 11.68 12.62
C MET A 259 18.59 10.29 12.05
N LEU A 260 18.63 9.27 12.92
CA LEU A 260 18.80 7.89 12.50
C LEU A 260 17.67 7.46 11.54
N LEU A 261 16.41 7.66 11.95
CA LEU A 261 15.26 7.31 11.11
C LEU A 261 15.17 8.17 9.85
N PHE A 262 15.65 9.41 9.88
CA PHE A 262 15.73 10.24 8.69
C PHE A 262 16.65 9.62 7.63
N GLY A 263 17.86 9.20 8.05
CA GLY A 263 18.78 8.48 7.18
C GLY A 263 18.21 7.15 6.67
N VAL A 264 17.58 6.36 7.55
CA VAL A 264 16.90 5.10 7.16
C VAL A 264 15.84 5.36 6.09
N LEU A 265 14.98 6.36 6.30
CA LEU A 265 13.94 6.74 5.35
C LEU A 265 14.53 7.21 4.01
N GLY A 266 15.64 7.96 4.05
CA GLY A 266 16.36 8.39 2.85
C GLY A 266 16.94 7.22 2.06
N SER A 267 17.61 6.27 2.72
CA SER A 267 18.13 5.05 2.09
C SER A 267 17.00 4.18 1.51
N ALA A 268 15.87 4.08 2.21
CA ALA A 268 14.70 3.36 1.71
C ALA A 268 14.06 4.04 0.48
N ALA A 269 13.91 5.37 0.52
CA ALA A 269 13.37 6.14 -0.59
C ALA A 269 14.27 6.12 -1.83
N SER A 270 15.59 6.17 -1.61
CA SER A 270 16.58 6.07 -2.69
C SER A 270 16.50 4.72 -3.41
N ALA A 271 16.24 3.62 -2.70
CA ALA A 271 16.06 2.30 -3.30
C ALA A 271 14.90 2.26 -4.31
N LEU A 272 13.91 3.14 -4.13
CA LEU A 272 12.72 3.25 -4.97
C LEU A 272 12.82 4.40 -5.98
N GLY A 273 14.01 4.97 -6.18
CA GLY A 273 14.24 6.02 -7.18
C GLY A 273 13.82 7.43 -6.78
N VAL A 274 13.48 7.68 -5.51
CA VAL A 274 13.36 9.05 -4.99
C VAL A 274 14.76 9.68 -4.94
N ARG A 275 14.85 10.98 -5.23
CA ARG A 275 16.11 11.75 -5.29
C ARG A 275 16.12 12.96 -4.36
N SER A 276 14.94 13.46 -3.98
CA SER A 276 14.81 14.63 -3.12
C SER A 276 13.67 14.49 -2.12
N PHE A 277 13.81 15.23 -1.02
CA PHE A 277 12.81 15.33 0.02
C PHE A 277 12.31 16.75 0.18
N ILE A 278 11.00 16.84 0.38
CA ILE A 278 10.27 18.08 0.67
C ILE A 278 9.68 17.98 2.08
N ALA A 279 9.67 19.09 2.80
CA ALA A 279 8.99 19.17 4.09
C ALA A 279 8.23 20.48 4.24
N HIS A 280 7.02 20.37 4.78
CA HIS A 280 6.22 21.48 5.28
C HIS A 280 6.23 21.43 6.81
N ALA A 281 6.83 22.42 7.46
CA ALA A 281 6.99 22.40 8.90
C ALA A 281 6.89 23.79 9.52
N LEU A 282 6.54 23.85 10.80
CA LEU A 282 6.45 25.12 11.53
C LEU A 282 7.85 25.70 11.79
N TRP A 283 8.00 27.02 11.70
CA TRP A 283 9.27 27.71 12.05
C TRP A 283 9.71 27.48 13.50
N GLU A 284 8.80 27.10 14.40
CA GLU A 284 9.13 26.71 15.78
C GLU A 284 9.79 25.31 15.87
N ASN A 285 9.79 24.52 14.81
CA ASN A 285 10.39 23.19 14.75
C ASN A 285 11.92 23.25 14.63
N THR A 286 12.57 23.66 15.72
CA THR A 286 14.04 23.79 15.80
C THR A 286 14.77 22.48 15.52
N ALA A 287 14.16 21.33 15.85
CA ALA A 287 14.71 20.02 15.55
C ALA A 287 14.76 19.74 14.04
N MET A 288 13.66 20.01 13.32
CA MET A 288 13.62 19.86 11.86
C MET A 288 14.60 20.82 11.17
N LEU A 289 14.64 22.08 11.61
CA LEU A 289 15.59 23.07 11.08
C LEU A 289 17.04 22.62 11.30
N ALA A 290 17.35 22.06 12.46
CA ALA A 290 18.67 21.50 12.75
C ALA A 290 18.97 20.29 11.85
N MET A 291 18.00 19.42 11.57
CA MET A 291 18.17 18.28 10.65
C MET A 291 18.46 18.75 9.22
N LEU A 292 17.67 19.69 8.71
CA LEU A 292 17.79 20.24 7.36
C LEU A 292 19.11 21.00 7.15
N ALA A 293 19.63 21.65 8.18
CA ALA A 293 20.92 22.33 8.14
C ALA A 293 22.11 21.38 7.84
N HIS A 294 21.97 20.08 8.11
CA HIS A 294 23.00 19.08 7.79
C HIS A 294 22.96 18.60 6.34
N LEU A 295 21.95 18.99 5.55
CA LEU A 295 21.71 18.50 4.19
C LEU A 295 21.87 19.59 3.10
N ASP A 296 22.42 20.75 3.46
CA ASP A 296 22.42 21.96 2.60
C ASP A 296 21.02 22.27 2.02
N ALA A 297 19.98 22.04 2.81
CA ALA A 297 18.60 22.20 2.37
C ALA A 297 18.26 23.67 2.10
N GLU A 298 17.53 23.92 1.02
CA GLU A 298 16.95 25.23 0.74
C GLU A 298 15.65 25.36 1.54
N VAL A 299 15.51 26.44 2.33
CA VAL A 299 14.34 26.69 3.16
C VAL A 299 13.71 28.02 2.74
N ALA A 300 12.40 28.00 2.48
CA ALA A 300 11.63 29.17 2.08
C ALA A 300 10.37 29.31 2.95
N HIS A 301 9.86 30.53 3.02
CA HIS A 301 8.54 30.77 3.59
C HIS A 301 7.46 30.29 2.62
N GLU A 302 6.42 29.66 3.13
CA GLU A 302 5.25 29.24 2.36
C GLU A 302 4.00 29.93 2.89
N ASP A 303 3.61 29.60 4.13
CA ASP A 303 2.45 30.15 4.83
C ASP A 303 2.84 30.85 6.16
N PRO A 304 1.95 31.63 6.79
CA PRO A 304 2.21 32.24 8.09
C PRO A 304 2.60 31.21 9.17
N GLY A 305 3.89 31.22 9.54
CA GLY A 305 4.43 30.31 10.56
C GLY A 305 4.89 28.95 10.02
N VAL A 306 4.76 28.69 8.72
CA VAL A 306 5.20 27.46 8.04
C VAL A 306 6.37 27.78 7.11
N PHE A 307 7.30 26.84 6.98
CA PHE A 307 8.32 26.83 5.95
C PHE A 307 8.17 25.59 5.07
N ILE A 308 8.58 25.74 3.82
CA ILE A 308 8.83 24.65 2.90
C ILE A 308 10.34 24.48 2.77
N SER A 309 10.81 23.24 2.67
CA SER A 309 12.23 22.96 2.39
C SER A 309 12.40 21.92 1.30
N HIS A 310 13.42 22.12 0.46
CA HIS A 310 13.89 21.13 -0.51
C HIS A 310 15.29 20.65 -0.11
N SER A 311 15.46 19.34 -0.02
CA SER A 311 16.71 18.73 0.43
C SER A 311 17.08 17.51 -0.41
N ARG A 312 18.38 17.21 -0.47
CA ARG A 312 18.87 15.90 -0.93
C ARG A 312 18.49 14.84 0.08
N LEU A 313 18.48 13.58 -0.34
CA LEU A 313 18.21 12.47 0.57
C LEU A 313 19.31 12.37 1.65
N PRO A 314 18.93 12.19 2.93
CA PRO A 314 19.88 11.80 3.96
C PRO A 314 20.34 10.36 3.74
N HIS A 315 21.50 10.03 4.29
CA HIS A 315 22.02 8.67 4.29
C HIS A 315 21.95 8.08 5.70
N ALA A 316 21.54 6.82 5.80
CA ALA A 316 21.69 6.05 7.02
C ALA A 316 23.18 5.86 7.36
N PRO A 317 23.53 5.51 8.62
CA PRO A 317 24.86 4.97 8.92
C PRO A 317 25.26 3.89 7.92
N SER A 318 26.54 3.86 7.51
CA SER A 318 27.04 3.00 6.43
C SER A 318 26.80 1.50 6.65
N GLU A 319 26.65 1.09 7.91
CA GLU A 319 26.31 -0.28 8.32
C GLU A 319 24.82 -0.62 8.16
N LEU A 320 23.93 0.39 8.16
CA LEU A 320 22.49 0.22 8.01
C LEU A 320 22.01 0.34 6.56
N GLU A 321 22.63 1.22 5.78
CA GLU A 321 22.18 1.52 4.42
C GLU A 321 22.01 0.27 3.52
N PRO A 322 22.96 -0.69 3.47
CA PRO A 322 22.79 -1.91 2.66
C PRO A 322 21.64 -2.79 3.16
N LEU A 323 21.45 -2.88 4.48
CA LEU A 323 20.40 -3.70 5.10
C LEU A 323 19.02 -3.12 4.80
N VAL A 324 18.89 -1.79 4.90
CA VAL A 324 17.67 -1.06 4.55
C VAL A 324 17.32 -1.27 3.08
N GLN A 325 18.29 -1.09 2.17
CA GLN A 325 18.08 -1.28 0.74
C GLN A 325 17.73 -2.74 0.41
N GLN A 326 18.36 -3.72 1.06
CA GLN A 326 18.04 -5.13 0.90
C GLN A 326 16.61 -5.45 1.35
N ILE A 327 16.17 -4.91 2.47
CA ILE A 327 14.78 -5.05 2.95
C ILE A 327 13.82 -4.45 1.91
N MET A 328 14.07 -3.24 1.43
CA MET A 328 13.22 -2.62 0.40
C MET A 328 13.21 -3.41 -0.91
N ALA A 329 14.34 -3.98 -1.34
CA ALA A 329 14.44 -4.79 -2.55
C ALA A 329 13.79 -6.17 -2.41
N SER A 330 13.81 -6.78 -1.22
CA SER A 330 13.16 -8.09 -0.96
C SER A 330 11.64 -8.05 -1.15
N ARG A 331 11.07 -6.84 -1.22
CA ARG A 331 9.68 -6.59 -1.53
C ARG A 331 9.32 -6.76 -3.02
N GLU A 332 10.27 -6.55 -3.93
CA GLU A 332 10.05 -6.71 -5.39
C GLU A 332 10.22 -8.15 -5.87
N LEU A 333 10.73 -9.03 -5.01
CA LEU A 333 11.04 -10.43 -5.31
C LEU A 333 9.94 -11.42 -4.90
N GLN A 334 8.76 -10.93 -4.50
CA GLN A 334 7.61 -11.73 -4.05
C GLN A 334 6.32 -11.20 -4.69
#